data_AF-A0A9D9LDH7-F1
#
_entry.id   AF-A0A9D9LDH7-F1
#
_cell.length_a   1.000
_cell.length_b   1.000
_cell.length_c   1.000
_cell.angle_alpha   90.00
_cell.angle_beta   90.00
_cell.angle_gamma   90.00
#
_symmetry.space_group_name_H-M   'P 1'
#
loop_
_entity.id
_entity.type
_entity.pdbx_description
1 polymer ?
#
loop_
_entity_poly.entity_id
_entity_poly.type
_entity_poly.pdbx_seq_one_letter_code
_entity_poly.pdbx_strand_id
1 'polypeptide(L)'
;MKATAMRAAERRKRQRARQRAQERRVAGPFADRPQWWQDGLANTPTEEIVATLAGLNIHTDETRFREMASAHGSPDALADVWGAGSTATDIWEDYVWMAAVTLWERWTPDLFCVDLFVDQHLPMDAFRDDAPANREEAERHWAMAQAVMDLVAPRAGEPRFDLLDELTERSTVDVGWWLGELPFALARFGMVDEAAELCARMAAVREVEYFLGDRAVILAEAGRRDEALRQVEKNLARFPDDAWVRIKAGDVYRELGDAAAAEAAYRHALAMSDADEPSFDRDGAVERLICILDETGRTAEANALIESEKARAVDLGRVGDASEGEDVEDPKWLNAAPSPDYVPSASGASPGTMVRREPKVGRNDPCPCGSGKKFKRCCGS
;
A
#
# COMPACT_ATOMS: atom_id res chain seq x y z
N MET A 1 3.34 16.96 -1.48
CA MET A 1 3.73 16.53 -2.84
C MET A 1 5.19 16.81 -3.23
N LYS A 2 5.73 18.05 -3.17
CA LYS A 2 7.12 18.33 -3.62
C LYS A 2 8.22 17.68 -2.76
N ALA A 3 8.05 17.57 -1.45
CA ALA A 3 9.00 16.89 -0.56
C ALA A 3 9.05 15.37 -0.80
N THR A 4 7.89 14.76 -1.06
CA THR A 4 7.73 13.34 -1.39
C THR A 4 8.41 12.98 -2.72
N ALA A 5 8.26 13.84 -3.74
CA ALA A 5 8.92 13.67 -5.04
C ALA A 5 10.45 13.82 -4.98
N MET A 6 10.95 14.76 -4.17
CA MET A 6 12.39 14.97 -3.97
C MET A 6 13.01 13.81 -3.17
N ARG A 7 12.30 13.29 -2.17
CA ARG A 7 12.70 12.10 -1.40
C ARG A 7 12.62 10.81 -2.24
N ALA A 8 11.64 10.67 -3.13
CA ALA A 8 11.57 9.58 -4.11
C ALA A 8 12.75 9.62 -5.12
N ALA A 9 13.26 10.80 -5.46
CA ALA A 9 14.45 10.94 -6.30
C ALA A 9 15.73 10.51 -5.56
N GLU A 10 15.89 10.87 -4.29
CA GLU A 10 17.00 10.42 -3.44
C GLU A 10 16.93 8.89 -3.17
N ARG A 11 15.72 8.33 -3.00
CA ARG A 11 15.47 6.88 -2.90
C ARG A 11 15.83 6.15 -4.19
N ARG A 12 15.37 6.63 -5.35
CA ARG A 12 15.76 6.10 -6.67
C ARG A 12 17.26 6.21 -6.90
N LYS A 13 17.94 7.22 -6.33
CA LYS A 13 19.39 7.39 -6.42
C LYS A 13 20.15 6.37 -5.55
N ARG A 14 19.71 6.12 -4.31
CA ARG A 14 20.26 5.08 -3.42
C ARG A 14 19.97 3.66 -3.93
N GLN A 15 18.77 3.44 -4.45
CA GLN A 15 18.36 2.17 -5.05
C GLN A 15 19.08 1.92 -6.37
N ARG A 16 19.27 2.94 -7.23
CA ARG A 16 20.17 2.84 -8.39
C ARG A 16 21.61 2.63 -7.99
N ALA A 17 22.06 3.11 -6.83
CA ALA A 17 23.40 2.82 -6.33
C ALA A 17 23.54 1.35 -5.89
N ARG A 18 22.56 0.81 -5.15
CA ARG A 18 22.48 -0.61 -4.77
C ARG A 18 22.34 -1.53 -6.00
N GLN A 19 21.46 -1.17 -6.93
CA GLN A 19 21.27 -1.90 -8.19
C GLN A 19 22.48 -1.79 -9.12
N ARG A 20 23.16 -0.63 -9.19
CA ARG A 20 24.44 -0.50 -9.90
C ARG A 20 25.57 -1.26 -9.21
N ALA A 21 25.57 -1.38 -7.89
CA ALA A 21 26.52 -2.23 -7.17
C ALA A 21 26.28 -3.72 -7.49
N GLN A 22 25.01 -4.11 -7.63
CA GLN A 22 24.61 -5.46 -8.03
C GLN A 22 24.86 -5.74 -9.52
N GLU A 23 24.58 -4.80 -10.43
CA GLU A 23 24.86 -4.87 -11.87
C GLU A 23 26.37 -4.79 -12.19
N ARG A 24 27.16 -4.12 -11.35
CA ARG A 24 28.64 -4.12 -11.40
C ARG A 24 29.28 -5.48 -11.13
N ARG A 25 28.51 -6.49 -10.69
CA ARG A 25 28.98 -7.88 -10.63
C ARG A 25 29.28 -8.49 -12.01
N VAL A 26 28.88 -7.86 -13.14
CA VAL A 26 28.96 -8.51 -14.48
C VAL A 26 29.67 -7.69 -15.59
N ALA A 27 30.21 -6.49 -15.33
CA ALA A 27 30.93 -5.73 -16.37
C ALA A 27 32.29 -5.16 -15.88
N GLY A 28 33.40 -5.55 -16.54
CA GLY A 28 34.80 -5.29 -16.12
C GLY A 28 35.15 -3.81 -15.94
N PRO A 29 35.86 -3.46 -14.84
CA PRO A 29 37.10 -4.08 -14.37
C PRO A 29 37.04 -4.57 -12.90
N PHE A 30 36.43 -5.72 -12.63
CA PHE A 30 36.17 -6.20 -11.25
C PHE A 30 36.83 -7.54 -10.88
N ALA A 31 37.71 -8.09 -11.73
CA ALA A 31 38.34 -9.40 -11.52
C ALA A 31 39.41 -9.42 -10.40
N ASP A 32 40.00 -8.26 -10.04
CA ASP A 32 41.06 -8.15 -9.01
C ASP A 32 40.52 -7.81 -7.61
N ARG A 33 39.19 -7.84 -7.40
CA ARG A 33 38.62 -7.52 -6.09
C ARG A 33 38.73 -8.72 -5.14
N PRO A 34 38.98 -8.47 -3.83
CA PRO A 34 39.07 -9.52 -2.82
C PRO A 34 37.86 -10.46 -2.84
N GLN A 35 38.05 -11.72 -2.43
CA GLN A 35 36.98 -12.73 -2.42
C GLN A 35 35.74 -12.26 -1.65
N TRP A 36 35.94 -11.60 -0.51
CA TRP A 36 34.86 -11.07 0.32
C TRP A 36 33.96 -10.07 -0.42
N TRP A 37 34.52 -9.31 -1.37
CA TRP A 37 33.76 -8.33 -2.16
C TRP A 37 32.75 -9.03 -3.08
N GLN A 38 33.08 -10.22 -3.55
CA GLN A 38 32.24 -11.00 -4.46
C GLN A 38 31.22 -11.82 -3.66
N ASP A 39 31.70 -12.52 -2.64
CA ASP A 39 30.94 -13.57 -1.94
C ASP A 39 30.14 -13.08 -0.75
N GLY A 40 30.43 -11.87 -0.25
CA GLY A 40 29.91 -11.46 1.06
C GLY A 40 30.83 -11.83 2.21
N LEU A 41 30.38 -11.53 3.44
CA LEU A 41 31.06 -11.93 4.68
C LEU A 41 30.31 -13.04 5.44
N ALA A 42 29.23 -13.57 4.87
CA ALA A 42 28.37 -14.56 5.53
C ALA A 42 29.15 -15.80 6.01
N ASN A 43 30.15 -16.26 5.24
CA ASN A 43 31.00 -17.41 5.57
C ASN A 43 32.34 -17.02 6.23
N THR A 44 32.66 -15.73 6.35
CA THR A 44 33.90 -15.27 6.98
C THR A 44 33.78 -15.41 8.50
N PRO A 45 34.74 -16.05 9.20
CA PRO A 45 34.68 -16.17 10.67
C PRO A 45 34.59 -14.82 11.37
N THR A 46 33.84 -14.75 12.46
CA THR A 46 33.57 -13.48 13.17
C THR A 46 34.86 -12.80 13.64
N GLU A 47 35.81 -13.59 14.15
CA GLU A 47 37.12 -13.13 14.59
C GLU A 47 37.94 -12.49 13.45
N GLU A 48 37.80 -12.99 12.22
CA GLU A 48 38.47 -12.45 11.04
C GLU A 48 37.84 -11.12 10.60
N ILE A 49 36.51 -11.01 10.68
CA ILE A 49 35.80 -9.75 10.43
C ILE A 49 36.26 -8.68 11.43
N VAL A 50 36.27 -9.01 12.72
CA VAL A 50 36.70 -8.09 13.79
C VAL A 50 38.17 -7.69 13.64
N ALA A 51 39.05 -8.63 13.29
CA ALA A 51 40.46 -8.34 13.04
C ALA A 51 40.65 -7.40 11.84
N THR A 52 39.88 -7.60 10.77
CA THR A 52 39.92 -6.73 9.58
C THR A 52 39.40 -5.33 9.91
N LEU A 53 38.30 -5.21 10.66
CA LEU A 53 37.79 -3.93 11.15
C LEU A 53 38.83 -3.20 12.03
N ALA A 54 39.52 -3.92 12.91
CA ALA A 54 40.59 -3.33 13.73
C ALA A 54 41.72 -2.75 12.88
N GLY A 55 42.07 -3.41 11.77
CA GLY A 55 43.02 -2.90 10.77
C GLY A 55 42.55 -1.63 10.05
N LEU A 56 41.24 -1.37 10.03
CA LEU A 56 40.61 -0.16 9.51
C LEU A 56 40.35 0.91 10.59
N ASN A 57 40.98 0.79 11.77
CA ASN A 57 40.76 1.65 12.94
C ASN A 57 39.34 1.56 13.55
N ILE A 58 38.64 0.45 13.33
CA ILE A 58 37.33 0.16 13.92
C ILE A 58 37.49 -0.97 14.94
N HIS A 59 37.50 -0.60 16.23
CA HIS A 59 37.62 -1.57 17.32
C HIS A 59 36.25 -1.89 17.90
N THR A 60 35.80 -3.14 17.77
CA THR A 60 34.54 -3.61 18.35
C THR A 60 34.69 -5.03 18.90
N ASP A 61 33.82 -5.37 19.83
CA ASP A 61 33.53 -6.73 20.27
C ASP A 61 32.00 -6.88 20.35
N GLU A 62 31.51 -8.05 20.75
CA GLU A 62 30.08 -8.32 20.85
C GLU A 62 29.39 -7.35 21.82
N THR A 63 30.01 -7.02 22.96
CA THR A 63 29.39 -6.15 23.98
C THR A 63 29.25 -4.73 23.44
N ARG A 64 30.34 -4.16 22.91
CA ARG A 64 30.35 -2.81 22.32
C ARG A 64 29.43 -2.73 21.11
N PHE A 65 29.40 -3.77 20.28
CA PHE A 65 28.52 -3.80 19.12
C PHE A 65 27.05 -3.76 19.55
N ARG A 66 26.64 -4.57 20.52
CA ARG A 66 25.26 -4.58 21.04
C ARG A 66 24.83 -3.23 21.61
N GLU A 67 25.71 -2.56 22.36
CA GLU A 67 25.47 -1.20 22.87
C GLU A 67 25.25 -0.20 21.74
N MET A 68 26.15 -0.19 20.75
CA MET A 68 26.03 0.71 19.60
C MET A 68 24.78 0.38 18.77
N ALA A 69 24.48 -0.90 18.55
CA ALA A 69 23.33 -1.36 17.78
C ALA A 69 22.02 -0.89 18.41
N SER A 70 21.92 -0.97 19.75
CA SER A 70 20.78 -0.44 20.49
C SER A 70 20.68 1.08 20.43
N ALA A 71 21.82 1.80 20.39
CA ALA A 71 21.86 3.26 20.31
C ALA A 71 21.54 3.81 18.90
N HIS A 72 21.87 3.08 17.85
CA HIS A 72 21.80 3.55 16.46
C HIS A 72 20.69 2.89 15.63
N GLY A 73 20.17 1.74 16.05
CA GLY A 73 18.94 1.13 15.51
C GLY A 73 19.04 0.47 14.14
N SER A 74 20.16 0.59 13.42
CA SER A 74 20.38 -0.15 12.16
C SER A 74 21.85 -0.41 11.84
N PRO A 75 22.16 -1.45 11.05
CA PRO A 75 23.50 -1.68 10.52
C PRO A 75 24.01 -0.52 9.67
N ASP A 76 23.14 0.12 8.89
CA ASP A 76 23.50 1.29 8.07
C ASP A 76 24.00 2.45 8.95
N ALA A 77 23.26 2.78 10.02
CA ALA A 77 23.65 3.84 10.94
C ALA A 77 24.95 3.52 11.70
N LEU A 78 25.17 2.25 12.04
CA LEU A 78 26.43 1.79 12.62
C LEU A 78 27.60 1.93 11.64
N ALA A 79 27.39 1.51 10.39
CA ALA A 79 28.40 1.62 9.35
C ALA A 79 28.78 3.08 9.09
N ASP A 80 27.84 4.01 9.11
CA ASP A 80 28.11 5.45 9.00
C ASP A 80 28.98 5.96 10.17
N VAL A 81 28.66 5.56 11.41
CA VAL A 81 29.43 5.93 12.61
C VAL A 81 30.84 5.34 12.56
N TRP A 82 30.97 4.08 12.16
CA TRP A 82 32.27 3.43 11.97
C TRP A 82 33.07 4.09 10.84
N GLY A 83 32.43 4.34 9.70
CA GLY A 83 33.04 4.98 8.53
C GLY A 83 33.66 6.32 8.87
N ALA A 84 32.95 7.17 9.62
CA ALA A 84 33.42 8.49 10.02
C ALA A 84 34.70 8.49 10.88
N GLY A 85 34.98 7.40 11.61
CA GLY A 85 36.18 7.24 12.44
C GLY A 85 37.24 6.29 11.88
N SER A 86 36.97 5.67 10.74
CA SER A 86 37.82 4.62 10.16
C SER A 86 38.88 5.16 9.20
N THR A 87 39.81 4.30 8.83
CA THR A 87 40.73 4.52 7.70
C THR A 87 40.26 3.84 6.41
N ALA A 88 39.00 3.41 6.35
CA ALA A 88 38.44 2.73 5.18
C ALA A 88 38.25 3.71 4.01
N THR A 89 38.71 3.30 2.82
CA THR A 89 38.54 4.07 1.58
C THR A 89 38.21 3.14 0.41
N ASP A 90 37.58 3.69 -0.61
CA ASP A 90 37.21 2.96 -1.83
C ASP A 90 36.40 1.71 -1.50
N ILE A 91 36.92 0.53 -1.84
CA ILE A 91 36.23 -0.75 -1.67
C ILE A 91 36.04 -1.09 -0.19
N TRP A 92 36.90 -0.58 0.69
CA TRP A 92 36.84 -0.90 2.12
C TRP A 92 35.69 -0.18 2.83
N GLU A 93 35.11 0.87 2.25
CA GLU A 93 33.88 1.48 2.75
C GLU A 93 32.73 0.47 2.71
N ASP A 94 32.61 -0.29 1.61
CA ASP A 94 31.62 -1.36 1.51
C ASP A 94 31.93 -2.52 2.46
N TYR A 95 33.21 -2.81 2.75
CA TYR A 95 33.57 -3.80 3.77
C TYR A 95 32.99 -3.44 5.14
N VAL A 96 33.12 -2.17 5.56
CA VAL A 96 32.60 -1.67 6.84
C VAL A 96 31.09 -1.88 6.92
N TRP A 97 30.37 -1.57 5.84
CA TRP A 97 28.93 -1.80 5.74
C TRP A 97 28.57 -3.29 5.82
N MET A 98 29.22 -4.13 5.02
CA MET A 98 28.99 -5.58 5.01
C MET A 98 29.28 -6.23 6.37
N ALA A 99 30.33 -5.75 7.04
CA ALA A 99 30.70 -6.20 8.37
C ALA A 99 29.66 -5.78 9.41
N ALA A 100 29.14 -4.54 9.35
CA ALA A 100 28.06 -4.09 10.23
C ALA A 100 26.80 -4.96 10.07
N VAL A 101 26.39 -5.26 8.84
CA VAL A 101 25.23 -6.15 8.56
C VAL A 101 25.49 -7.56 9.08
N THR A 102 26.64 -8.15 8.75
CA THR A 102 26.98 -9.53 9.13
C THR A 102 27.10 -9.69 10.65
N LEU A 103 27.71 -8.70 11.33
CA LEU A 103 27.81 -8.70 12.78
C LEU A 103 26.45 -8.45 13.44
N TRP A 104 25.56 -7.66 12.84
CA TRP A 104 24.19 -7.50 13.33
C TRP A 104 23.44 -8.84 13.35
N GLU A 105 23.49 -9.58 12.24
CA GLU A 105 22.85 -10.89 12.14
C GLU A 105 23.39 -11.89 13.18
N ARG A 106 24.69 -11.81 13.51
CA ARG A 106 25.35 -12.76 14.42
C ARG A 106 25.23 -12.38 15.89
N TRP A 107 25.39 -11.11 16.22
CA TRP A 107 25.49 -10.63 17.60
C TRP A 107 24.23 -9.97 18.13
N THR A 108 23.30 -9.58 17.26
CA THR A 108 22.03 -8.93 17.63
C THR A 108 20.82 -9.52 16.89
N PRO A 109 20.65 -10.86 16.82
CA PRO A 109 19.49 -11.45 16.15
C PRO A 109 18.16 -11.12 16.84
N ASP A 110 18.22 -10.65 18.08
CA ASP A 110 17.09 -10.21 18.90
C ASP A 110 16.72 -8.73 18.72
N LEU A 111 17.60 -7.91 18.12
CA LEU A 111 17.31 -6.51 17.89
C LEU A 111 16.56 -6.33 16.56
N PHE A 112 15.38 -5.74 16.66
CA PHE A 112 14.59 -5.39 15.50
C PHE A 112 15.19 -4.20 14.75
N CYS A 113 15.28 -4.31 13.43
CA CYS A 113 15.71 -3.25 12.53
C CYS A 113 14.74 -3.18 11.34
N VAL A 114 14.14 -2.00 11.12
CA VAL A 114 13.15 -1.81 10.04
C VAL A 114 13.77 -2.03 8.67
N ASP A 115 14.97 -1.49 8.42
CA ASP A 115 15.62 -1.58 7.10
C ASP A 115 15.90 -3.06 6.73
N LEU A 116 16.40 -3.86 7.69
CA LEU A 116 16.59 -5.30 7.48
C LEU A 116 15.27 -6.05 7.30
N PHE A 117 14.25 -5.73 8.09
CA PHE A 117 12.93 -6.35 7.96
C PHE A 117 12.32 -6.10 6.58
N VAL A 118 12.39 -4.87 6.09
CA VAL A 118 11.91 -4.50 4.75
C VAL A 118 12.66 -5.27 3.68
N ASP A 119 13.99 -5.32 3.75
CA ASP A 119 14.80 -6.04 2.76
C ASP A 119 14.50 -7.55 2.74
N GLN A 120 14.20 -8.14 3.91
CA GLN A 120 13.95 -9.59 4.04
C GLN A 120 12.49 -10.00 3.73
N HIS A 121 11.51 -9.16 4.10
CA HIS A 121 10.09 -9.53 4.07
C HIS A 121 9.26 -8.73 3.05
N LEU A 122 9.78 -7.61 2.54
CA LEU A 122 9.08 -6.74 1.59
C LEU A 122 9.95 -6.46 0.34
N PRO A 123 10.42 -7.50 -0.37
CA PRO A 123 11.33 -7.31 -1.49
C PRO A 123 10.61 -6.67 -2.69
N MET A 124 11.34 -5.80 -3.40
CA MET A 124 10.85 -5.02 -4.55
C MET A 124 10.08 -5.80 -5.61
N ASP A 125 10.58 -6.99 -5.93
CA ASP A 125 10.08 -7.83 -7.00
C ASP A 125 8.73 -8.47 -6.66
N ALA A 126 8.41 -8.61 -5.36
CA ALA A 126 7.10 -9.05 -4.90
C ALA A 126 5.98 -8.04 -5.24
N PHE A 127 6.31 -6.78 -5.52
CA PHE A 127 5.34 -5.72 -5.78
C PHE A 127 5.39 -5.16 -7.21
N ARG A 128 5.86 -5.96 -8.19
CA ARG A 128 5.91 -5.51 -9.59
C ARG A 128 4.53 -5.21 -10.16
N ASP A 129 3.49 -5.85 -9.63
CA ASP A 129 2.09 -5.63 -9.95
C ASP A 129 1.32 -5.30 -8.66
N ASP A 130 0.39 -4.34 -8.72
CA ASP A 130 -0.33 -3.82 -7.53
C ASP A 130 -1.21 -4.89 -6.84
N ALA A 131 -1.49 -6.01 -7.51
CA ALA A 131 -2.29 -7.11 -6.98
C ALA A 131 -1.76 -8.48 -7.45
N PRO A 132 -1.88 -9.54 -6.62
CA PRO A 132 -1.46 -10.89 -6.99
C PRO A 132 -2.19 -11.37 -8.25
N ALA A 133 -1.45 -11.94 -9.20
CA ALA A 133 -1.99 -12.40 -10.48
C ALA A 133 -2.61 -13.80 -10.41
N ASN A 134 -2.21 -14.60 -9.42
CA ASN A 134 -2.69 -15.95 -9.20
C ASN A 134 -2.66 -16.32 -7.70
N ARG A 135 -3.21 -17.50 -7.37
CA ARG A 135 -3.31 -18.01 -5.99
C ARG A 135 -1.95 -18.14 -5.30
N GLU A 136 -0.92 -18.56 -6.02
CA GLU A 136 0.42 -18.72 -5.45
C GLU A 136 1.00 -17.35 -5.04
N GLU A 137 0.80 -16.32 -5.87
CA GLU A 137 1.22 -14.95 -5.49
C GLU A 137 0.40 -14.41 -4.33
N ALA A 138 -0.90 -14.70 -4.29
CA ALA A 138 -1.75 -14.30 -3.17
C ALA A 138 -1.28 -14.93 -1.85
N GLU A 139 -0.86 -16.18 -1.85
CA GLU A 139 -0.26 -16.86 -0.69
C GLU A 139 1.07 -16.24 -0.27
N ARG A 140 1.91 -15.82 -1.23
CA ARG A 140 3.15 -15.07 -0.92
C ARG A 140 2.83 -13.71 -0.30
N HIS A 141 1.89 -12.94 -0.87
CA HIS A 141 1.47 -11.66 -0.32
C HIS A 141 0.87 -11.82 1.08
N TRP A 142 0.10 -12.88 1.30
CA TRP A 142 -0.41 -13.21 2.63
C TRP A 142 0.72 -13.48 3.63
N ALA A 143 1.72 -14.29 3.28
CA ALA A 143 2.85 -14.55 4.16
C ALA A 143 3.62 -13.26 4.52
N MET A 144 3.79 -12.36 3.55
CA MET A 144 4.40 -11.04 3.78
C MET A 144 3.53 -10.18 4.69
N ALA A 145 2.21 -10.15 4.47
CA ALA A 145 1.27 -9.42 5.30
C ALA A 145 1.25 -9.97 6.73
N GLN A 146 1.34 -11.29 6.92
CA GLN A 146 1.49 -11.89 8.24
C GLN A 146 2.75 -11.42 8.95
N ALA A 147 3.89 -11.39 8.26
CA ALA A 147 5.14 -10.89 8.84
C ALA A 147 5.00 -9.44 9.31
N VAL A 148 4.41 -8.57 8.48
CA VAL A 148 4.16 -7.16 8.84
C VAL A 148 3.19 -7.07 10.01
N MET A 149 2.09 -7.80 9.96
CA MET A 149 1.05 -7.70 10.98
C MET A 149 1.50 -8.33 12.31
N ASP A 150 2.34 -9.35 12.32
CA ASP A 150 2.89 -9.93 13.56
C ASP A 150 3.78 -8.92 14.29
N LEU A 151 4.36 -7.99 13.55
CA LEU A 151 5.07 -6.85 14.08
C LEU A 151 4.11 -5.70 14.47
N VAL A 152 3.26 -5.24 13.56
CA VAL A 152 2.45 -4.03 13.75
C VAL A 152 1.24 -4.28 14.66
N ALA A 153 0.58 -5.43 14.56
CA ALA A 153 -0.59 -5.79 15.34
C ALA A 153 -0.47 -7.26 15.81
N PRO A 154 0.43 -7.54 16.77
CA PRO A 154 0.63 -8.89 17.25
C PRO A 154 -0.66 -9.42 17.89
N ARG A 155 -0.88 -10.74 17.80
CA ARG A 155 -2.06 -11.39 18.42
C ARG A 155 -2.11 -11.21 19.94
N ALA A 156 -0.95 -11.00 20.56
CA ALA A 156 -0.81 -10.63 21.97
C ALA A 156 0.12 -9.42 22.06
N GLY A 157 -0.36 -8.34 22.67
CA GLY A 157 0.37 -7.07 22.78
C GLY A 157 -0.41 -5.89 22.23
N GLU A 158 0.18 -4.70 22.32
CA GLU A 158 -0.41 -3.47 21.81
C GLU A 158 -0.06 -3.25 20.34
N PRO A 159 -1.00 -2.77 19.50
CA PRO A 159 -0.70 -2.34 18.14
C PRO A 159 0.32 -1.20 18.10
N ARG A 160 1.20 -1.24 17.10
CA ARG A 160 2.32 -0.30 16.87
C ARG A 160 2.09 0.48 15.58
N PHE A 161 1.21 1.47 15.64
CA PHE A 161 0.86 2.29 14.46
C PHE A 161 2.08 3.01 13.86
N ASP A 162 2.91 3.63 14.69
CA ASP A 162 4.11 4.37 14.24
C ASP A 162 5.06 3.47 13.44
N LEU A 163 5.08 2.17 13.74
CA LEU A 163 5.92 1.20 13.06
C LEU A 163 5.39 0.84 11.67
N LEU A 164 4.06 0.89 11.45
CA LEU A 164 3.50 0.74 10.10
C LEU A 164 3.87 1.94 9.21
N ASP A 165 3.86 3.14 9.77
CA ASP A 165 4.30 4.34 9.07
C ASP A 165 5.80 4.27 8.78
N GLU A 166 6.61 3.85 9.75
CA GLU A 166 8.05 3.66 9.54
C GLU A 166 8.34 2.61 8.46
N LEU A 167 7.64 1.46 8.47
CA LEU A 167 7.74 0.45 7.42
C LEU A 167 7.37 1.03 6.05
N THR A 168 6.30 1.83 5.97
CA THR A 168 5.89 2.52 4.74
C THR A 168 6.96 3.51 4.27
N GLU A 169 7.58 4.24 5.20
CA GLU A 169 8.63 5.20 4.89
C GLU A 169 9.92 4.54 4.41
N ARG A 170 10.24 3.34 4.90
CA ARG A 170 11.45 2.57 4.55
C ARG A 170 11.25 1.64 3.36
N SER A 171 10.02 1.19 3.13
CA SER A 171 9.64 0.42 1.96
C SER A 171 9.58 1.29 0.70
N THR A 172 9.59 0.62 -0.43
CA THR A 172 9.40 1.20 -1.76
C THR A 172 7.95 1.20 -2.20
N VAL A 173 7.11 0.43 -1.50
CA VAL A 173 5.67 0.42 -1.62
C VAL A 173 5.03 1.09 -0.42
N ASP A 174 3.84 1.63 -0.64
CA ASP A 174 2.99 2.07 0.45
C ASP A 174 2.43 0.84 1.16
N VAL A 175 3.04 0.45 2.29
CA VAL A 175 2.70 -0.77 3.02
C VAL A 175 1.30 -0.67 3.60
N GLY A 176 0.91 0.50 4.10
CA GLY A 176 -0.44 0.75 4.62
C GLY A 176 -1.50 0.58 3.55
N TRP A 177 -1.32 1.21 2.38
CA TRP A 177 -2.23 1.07 1.25
C TRP A 177 -2.30 -0.37 0.73
N TRP A 178 -1.14 -1.03 0.57
CA TRP A 178 -1.08 -2.42 0.12
C TRP A 178 -1.85 -3.37 1.05
N LEU A 179 -1.66 -3.24 2.37
CA LEU A 179 -2.43 -4.03 3.36
C LEU A 179 -3.93 -3.68 3.32
N GLY A 180 -4.28 -2.46 2.91
CA GLY A 180 -5.64 -1.99 2.69
C GLY A 180 -6.37 -2.76 1.58
N GLU A 181 -5.71 -2.92 0.43
CA GLU A 181 -6.30 -3.55 -0.76
C GLU A 181 -6.20 -5.09 -0.76
N LEU A 182 -5.23 -5.63 -0.02
CA LEU A 182 -4.93 -7.05 -0.02
C LEU A 182 -6.11 -7.96 0.38
N PRO A 183 -7.00 -7.63 1.36
CA PRO A 183 -8.11 -8.49 1.72
C PRO A 183 -9.02 -8.88 0.54
N PHE A 184 -9.44 -7.91 -0.29
CA PHE A 184 -10.26 -8.21 -1.47
C PHE A 184 -9.47 -9.00 -2.53
N ALA A 185 -8.17 -8.74 -2.66
CA ALA A 185 -7.32 -9.51 -3.56
C ALA A 185 -7.20 -10.98 -3.11
N LEU A 186 -7.01 -11.23 -1.82
CA LEU A 186 -6.99 -12.57 -1.21
C LEU A 186 -8.33 -13.30 -1.42
N ALA A 187 -9.44 -12.62 -1.12
CA ALA A 187 -10.79 -13.17 -1.26
C ALA A 187 -11.09 -13.65 -2.70
N ARG A 188 -10.65 -12.90 -3.71
CA ARG A 188 -10.79 -13.26 -5.14
C ARG A 188 -10.16 -14.61 -5.49
N PHE A 189 -9.11 -15.00 -4.77
CA PHE A 189 -8.46 -16.29 -4.93
C PHE A 189 -8.99 -17.35 -3.97
N GLY A 190 -10.10 -17.10 -3.27
CA GLY A 190 -10.72 -18.01 -2.31
C GLY A 190 -10.02 -18.05 -0.94
N MET A 191 -9.15 -17.08 -0.62
CA MET A 191 -8.48 -16.95 0.69
C MET A 191 -9.35 -16.14 1.66
N VAL A 192 -10.58 -16.60 1.89
CA VAL A 192 -11.61 -15.83 2.61
C VAL A 192 -11.29 -15.70 4.10
N ASP A 193 -10.75 -16.75 4.72
CA ASP A 193 -10.38 -16.70 6.14
C ASP A 193 -9.19 -15.77 6.37
N GLU A 194 -8.18 -15.82 5.50
CA GLU A 194 -7.00 -14.95 5.53
C GLU A 194 -7.37 -13.50 5.27
N ALA A 195 -8.23 -13.24 4.27
CA ALA A 195 -8.75 -11.91 4.00
C ALA A 195 -9.50 -11.33 5.20
N ALA A 196 -10.40 -12.12 5.78
CA ALA A 196 -11.16 -11.70 6.96
C ALA A 196 -10.23 -11.47 8.17
N GLU A 197 -9.25 -12.34 8.40
CA GLU A 197 -8.24 -12.17 9.45
C GLU A 197 -7.46 -10.86 9.25
N LEU A 198 -6.99 -10.58 8.02
CA LEU A 198 -6.25 -9.37 7.72
C LEU A 198 -7.07 -8.11 8.04
N CYS A 199 -8.33 -8.05 7.60
CA CYS A 199 -9.24 -6.96 7.96
C CYS A 199 -9.36 -6.79 9.48
N ALA A 200 -9.54 -7.88 10.24
CA ALA A 200 -9.66 -7.80 11.69
C ALA A 200 -8.39 -7.29 12.37
N ARG A 201 -7.21 -7.67 11.86
CA ARG A 201 -5.92 -7.20 12.37
C ARG A 201 -5.65 -5.74 12.01
N MET A 202 -6.00 -5.32 10.79
CA MET A 202 -5.89 -3.92 10.36
C MET A 202 -6.83 -3.01 11.15
N ALA A 203 -8.04 -3.48 11.45
CA ALA A 203 -8.99 -2.78 12.32
C ALA A 203 -8.50 -2.60 13.78
N ALA A 204 -7.45 -3.30 14.20
CA ALA A 204 -6.80 -3.05 15.49
C ALA A 204 -5.79 -1.88 15.42
N VAL A 205 -5.39 -1.47 14.21
CA VAL A 205 -4.35 -0.47 13.96
C VAL A 205 -4.95 0.87 13.56
N ARG A 206 -5.81 0.90 12.53
CA ARG A 206 -6.39 2.13 11.96
C ARG A 206 -7.71 1.84 11.26
N GLU A 207 -8.47 2.91 10.97
CA GLU A 207 -9.65 2.92 10.07
C GLU A 207 -10.60 1.76 10.38
N VAL A 208 -10.96 1.65 11.66
CA VAL A 208 -11.60 0.46 12.23
C VAL A 208 -12.92 0.15 11.52
N GLU A 209 -13.71 1.19 11.31
CA GLU A 209 -14.97 1.21 10.57
C GLU A 209 -14.82 0.67 9.14
N TYR A 210 -13.76 1.07 8.45
CA TYR A 210 -13.47 0.68 7.06
C TYR A 210 -13.17 -0.81 6.97
N PHE A 211 -12.17 -1.29 7.73
CA PHE A 211 -11.73 -2.67 7.68
C PHE A 211 -12.78 -3.66 8.20
N LEU A 212 -13.54 -3.29 9.23
CA LEU A 212 -14.65 -4.14 9.70
C LEU A 212 -15.81 -4.17 8.70
N GLY A 213 -16.03 -3.08 7.95
CA GLY A 213 -16.96 -3.03 6.82
C GLY A 213 -16.54 -3.97 5.70
N ASP A 214 -15.28 -3.88 5.27
CA ASP A 214 -14.70 -4.75 4.23
C ASP A 214 -14.76 -6.23 4.61
N ARG A 215 -14.45 -6.55 5.87
CA ARG A 215 -14.61 -7.91 6.39
C ARG A 215 -16.04 -8.44 6.19
N ALA A 216 -17.05 -7.61 6.45
CA ALA A 216 -18.44 -8.02 6.30
C ALA A 216 -18.80 -8.28 4.83
N VAL A 217 -18.36 -7.41 3.92
CA VAL A 217 -18.58 -7.55 2.47
C VAL A 217 -17.89 -8.80 1.93
N ILE A 218 -16.62 -9.02 2.26
CA ILE A 218 -15.85 -10.22 1.85
C ILE A 218 -16.54 -11.51 2.31
N LEU A 219 -17.06 -11.54 3.53
CA LEU A 219 -17.81 -12.68 4.03
C LEU A 219 -19.12 -12.91 3.25
N ALA A 220 -19.80 -11.83 2.86
CA ALA A 220 -21.04 -11.90 2.08
C ALA A 220 -20.78 -12.45 0.67
N GLU A 221 -19.80 -11.90 -0.05
CA GLU A 221 -19.40 -12.33 -1.40
C GLU A 221 -18.94 -13.80 -1.42
N ALA A 222 -18.33 -14.27 -0.32
CA ALA A 222 -17.95 -15.66 -0.15
C ALA A 222 -19.13 -16.61 0.20
N GLY A 223 -20.36 -16.09 0.29
CA GLY A 223 -21.55 -16.86 0.67
C GLY A 223 -21.65 -17.21 2.16
N ARG A 224 -20.79 -16.63 3.03
CA ARG A 224 -20.78 -16.86 4.49
C ARG A 224 -21.81 -15.98 5.20
N ARG A 225 -23.08 -16.15 4.80
CA ARG A 225 -24.23 -15.31 5.20
C ARG A 225 -24.28 -15.00 6.70
N ASP A 226 -24.23 -16.03 7.55
CA ASP A 226 -24.39 -15.86 8.99
C ASP A 226 -23.24 -15.07 9.63
N GLU A 227 -22.03 -15.20 9.10
CA GLU A 227 -20.86 -14.47 9.59
C GLU A 227 -20.88 -13.02 9.14
N ALA A 228 -21.26 -12.77 7.87
CA ALA A 228 -21.44 -11.43 7.35
C ALA A 228 -22.48 -10.64 8.14
N LEU A 229 -23.66 -11.22 8.39
CA LEU A 229 -24.74 -10.57 9.14
C LEU A 229 -24.34 -10.30 10.60
N ARG A 230 -23.65 -11.24 11.26
CA ARG A 230 -23.09 -11.00 12.61
C ARG A 230 -22.05 -9.88 12.63
N GLN A 231 -21.23 -9.76 11.59
CA GLN A 231 -20.27 -8.67 11.48
C GLN A 231 -20.98 -7.33 11.28
N VAL A 232 -22.00 -7.27 10.40
CA VAL A 232 -22.83 -6.07 10.18
C VAL A 232 -23.50 -5.61 11.48
N GLU A 233 -24.12 -6.54 12.22
CA GLU A 233 -24.77 -6.22 13.50
C GLU A 233 -23.78 -5.59 14.50
N LYS A 234 -22.59 -6.17 14.64
CA LYS A 234 -21.53 -5.63 15.49
C LYS A 234 -21.06 -4.26 15.03
N ASN A 235 -20.90 -4.07 13.72
CA ASN A 235 -20.42 -2.80 13.16
C ASN A 235 -21.44 -1.69 13.40
N LEU A 236 -22.72 -1.93 13.10
CA LEU A 236 -23.80 -0.95 13.31
C LEU A 236 -24.01 -0.63 14.80
N ALA A 237 -23.84 -1.62 15.69
CA ALA A 237 -23.91 -1.38 17.13
C ALA A 237 -22.73 -0.55 17.65
N ARG A 238 -21.53 -0.73 17.08
CA ARG A 238 -20.32 0.00 17.47
C ARG A 238 -20.25 1.40 16.89
N PHE A 239 -20.75 1.59 15.67
CA PHE A 239 -20.68 2.83 14.89
C PHE A 239 -22.07 3.25 14.40
N PRO A 240 -23.01 3.55 15.31
CA PRO A 240 -24.39 3.87 14.92
C PRO A 240 -24.49 5.15 14.08
N ASP A 241 -23.60 6.12 14.31
CA ASP A 241 -23.61 7.44 13.68
C ASP A 241 -22.63 7.55 12.50
N ASP A 242 -22.17 6.42 11.96
CA ASP A 242 -21.26 6.37 10.81
C ASP A 242 -22.01 6.01 9.51
N ALA A 243 -21.95 6.91 8.53
CA ALA A 243 -22.63 6.72 7.24
C ALA A 243 -21.94 5.63 6.39
N TRP A 244 -20.61 5.53 6.44
CA TRP A 244 -19.84 4.55 5.68
C TRP A 244 -20.07 3.12 6.15
N VAL A 245 -20.12 2.89 7.47
CA VAL A 245 -20.46 1.58 8.05
C VAL A 245 -21.84 1.12 7.59
N ARG A 246 -22.77 2.07 7.48
CA ARG A 246 -24.13 1.82 7.03
C ARG A 246 -24.21 1.56 5.52
N ILE A 247 -23.37 2.23 4.73
CA ILE A 247 -23.16 1.90 3.31
C ILE A 247 -22.67 0.46 3.16
N LYS A 248 -21.65 0.04 3.94
CA LYS A 248 -21.12 -1.34 3.90
C LYS A 248 -22.16 -2.37 4.34
N ALA A 249 -23.00 -2.04 5.32
CA ALA A 249 -24.14 -2.89 5.70
C ALA A 249 -25.11 -3.07 4.51
N GLY A 250 -25.40 -1.97 3.79
CA GLY A 250 -26.19 -2.02 2.55
C GLY A 250 -25.57 -2.92 1.48
N ASP A 251 -24.25 -2.84 1.27
CA ASP A 251 -23.53 -3.69 0.32
C ASP A 251 -23.64 -5.18 0.68
N VAL A 252 -23.52 -5.50 1.97
CA VAL A 252 -23.74 -6.86 2.47
C VAL A 252 -25.18 -7.32 2.22
N TYR A 253 -26.18 -6.49 2.51
CA TYR A 253 -27.57 -6.86 2.28
C TYR A 253 -27.87 -7.09 0.79
N ARG A 254 -27.33 -6.24 -0.09
CA ARG A 254 -27.47 -6.37 -1.54
C ARG A 254 -26.86 -7.68 -2.03
N GLU A 255 -25.63 -7.98 -1.63
CA GLU A 255 -24.93 -9.22 -1.99
C GLU A 255 -25.68 -10.47 -1.51
N LEU A 256 -26.31 -10.40 -0.33
CA LEU A 256 -27.12 -11.48 0.22
C LEU A 256 -28.55 -11.57 -0.37
N GLY A 257 -28.87 -10.73 -1.36
CA GLY A 257 -30.14 -10.71 -2.08
C GLY A 257 -31.29 -10.00 -1.35
N ASP A 258 -31.01 -9.22 -0.30
CA ASP A 258 -32.00 -8.43 0.44
C ASP A 258 -31.99 -6.97 -0.05
N ALA A 259 -32.58 -6.76 -1.22
CA ALA A 259 -32.64 -5.44 -1.86
C ALA A 259 -33.37 -4.39 -0.99
N ALA A 260 -34.37 -4.80 -0.21
CA ALA A 260 -35.13 -3.89 0.64
C ALA A 260 -34.28 -3.38 1.82
N ALA A 261 -33.53 -4.28 2.48
CA ALA A 261 -32.61 -3.89 3.54
C ALA A 261 -31.44 -3.05 3.01
N ALA A 262 -30.91 -3.38 1.83
CA ALA A 262 -29.86 -2.61 1.17
C ALA A 262 -30.31 -1.16 0.89
N GLU A 263 -31.47 -1.01 0.24
CA GLU A 263 -32.06 0.29 -0.06
C GLU A 263 -32.33 1.12 1.20
N ALA A 264 -32.85 0.50 2.26
CA ALA A 264 -33.06 1.16 3.54
C ALA A 264 -31.75 1.66 4.16
N ALA A 265 -30.68 0.86 4.09
CA ALA A 265 -29.37 1.24 4.59
C ALA A 265 -28.78 2.42 3.81
N TYR A 266 -28.82 2.39 2.47
CA TYR A 266 -28.31 3.49 1.63
C TYR A 266 -29.09 4.79 1.82
N ARG A 267 -30.43 4.74 1.92
CA ARG A 267 -31.22 5.94 2.23
C ARG A 267 -30.90 6.53 3.60
N HIS A 268 -30.67 5.68 4.59
CA HIS A 268 -30.31 6.14 5.92
C HIS A 268 -28.91 6.76 5.90
N ALA A 269 -27.92 6.15 5.23
CA ALA A 269 -26.60 6.77 5.05
C ALA A 269 -26.70 8.14 4.35
N LEU A 270 -27.48 8.24 3.27
CA LEU A 270 -27.72 9.49 2.55
C LEU A 270 -28.35 10.58 3.44
N ALA A 271 -29.25 10.19 4.35
CA ALA A 271 -29.91 11.11 5.28
C ALA A 271 -28.99 11.58 6.42
N MET A 272 -27.90 10.85 6.70
CA MET A 272 -26.90 11.21 7.71
C MET A 272 -25.81 12.11 7.15
N SER A 273 -25.52 12.00 5.85
CA SER A 273 -24.50 12.83 5.22
C SER A 273 -24.95 14.29 5.12
N ASP A 274 -24.02 15.21 5.36
CA ASP A 274 -24.25 16.63 5.19
C ASP A 274 -24.66 16.94 3.73
N ALA A 275 -25.74 17.68 3.56
CA ALA A 275 -26.24 18.07 2.25
C ALA A 275 -25.59 19.38 1.75
N ASP A 276 -25.13 20.21 2.69
CA ASP A 276 -24.60 21.56 2.45
C ASP A 276 -23.10 21.55 2.17
N GLU A 277 -22.43 20.42 2.43
CA GLU A 277 -21.03 20.22 2.12
C GLU A 277 -20.81 19.02 1.20
N PRO A 278 -19.75 19.03 0.40
CA PRO A 278 -19.41 17.86 -0.36
C PRO A 278 -18.85 16.72 0.51
N SER A 279 -19.46 15.53 0.41
CA SER A 279 -19.16 14.38 1.27
C SER A 279 -18.96 13.09 0.46
N PHE A 280 -17.86 12.39 0.75
CA PHE A 280 -17.55 11.09 0.19
C PHE A 280 -18.63 10.04 0.53
N ASP A 281 -19.16 10.07 1.76
CA ASP A 281 -20.24 9.18 2.18
C ASP A 281 -21.53 9.45 1.40
N ARG A 282 -21.84 10.72 1.15
CA ARG A 282 -23.00 11.09 0.35
C ARG A 282 -22.86 10.54 -1.07
N ASP A 283 -21.72 10.77 -1.70
CA ASP A 283 -21.42 10.30 -3.05
C ASP A 283 -21.52 8.76 -3.12
N GLY A 284 -20.98 8.05 -2.12
CA GLY A 284 -21.04 6.60 -2.02
C GLY A 284 -22.47 6.05 -1.81
N ALA A 285 -23.29 6.73 -0.99
CA ALA A 285 -24.69 6.35 -0.76
C ALA A 285 -25.56 6.59 -2.00
N VAL A 286 -25.38 7.73 -2.68
CA VAL A 286 -26.08 8.07 -3.93
C VAL A 286 -25.77 7.04 -5.00
N GLU A 287 -24.49 6.74 -5.22
CA GLU A 287 -24.02 5.78 -6.21
C GLU A 287 -24.72 4.41 -6.06
N ARG A 288 -24.77 3.88 -4.83
CA ARG A 288 -25.39 2.58 -4.54
C ARG A 288 -26.91 2.63 -4.58
N LEU A 289 -27.51 3.74 -4.16
CA LEU A 289 -28.96 3.92 -4.21
C LEU A 289 -29.47 3.99 -5.66
N ILE A 290 -28.72 4.63 -6.57
CA ILE A 290 -29.02 4.63 -8.01
C ILE A 290 -29.05 3.18 -8.53
N CYS A 291 -28.01 2.38 -8.23
CA CYS A 291 -27.95 0.97 -8.65
C CYS A 291 -29.16 0.17 -8.16
N ILE A 292 -29.45 0.19 -6.85
CA ILE A 292 -30.52 -0.65 -6.30
C ILE A 292 -31.91 -0.21 -6.80
N LEU A 293 -32.12 1.08 -7.04
CA LEU A 293 -33.35 1.60 -7.64
C LEU A 293 -33.52 1.10 -9.08
N ASP A 294 -32.45 1.09 -9.87
CA ASP A 294 -32.50 0.59 -11.25
C ASP A 294 -32.70 -0.93 -11.30
N GLU A 295 -31.94 -1.68 -10.49
CA GLU A 295 -32.05 -3.15 -10.34
C GLU A 295 -33.46 -3.59 -9.94
N THR A 296 -34.18 -2.76 -9.16
CA THR A 296 -35.56 -3.01 -8.74
C THR A 296 -36.63 -2.45 -9.69
N GLY A 297 -36.24 -1.96 -10.87
CA GLY A 297 -37.14 -1.47 -11.92
C GLY A 297 -37.67 -0.05 -11.68
N ARG A 298 -37.06 0.71 -10.78
CA ARG A 298 -37.42 2.10 -10.42
C ARG A 298 -36.49 3.10 -11.08
N THR A 299 -36.13 2.88 -12.34
CA THR A 299 -35.24 3.74 -13.15
C THR A 299 -35.68 5.21 -13.17
N ALA A 300 -37.00 5.49 -13.13
CA ALA A 300 -37.50 6.86 -13.06
C ALA A 300 -37.09 7.60 -11.77
N GLU A 301 -37.07 6.89 -10.64
CA GLU A 301 -36.61 7.42 -9.36
C GLU A 301 -35.09 7.56 -9.32
N ALA A 302 -34.36 6.59 -9.87
CA ALA A 302 -32.91 6.66 -10.02
C ALA A 302 -32.49 7.90 -10.83
N ASN A 303 -33.16 8.16 -11.97
CA ASN A 303 -32.92 9.36 -12.78
C ASN A 303 -33.26 10.65 -12.05
N ALA A 304 -34.36 10.68 -11.28
CA ALA A 304 -34.72 11.85 -10.48
C ALA A 304 -33.67 12.15 -9.40
N LEU A 305 -33.13 11.11 -8.75
CA LEU A 305 -32.04 11.24 -7.78
C LEU A 305 -30.78 11.80 -8.43
N ILE A 306 -30.37 11.26 -9.59
CA ILE A 306 -29.21 11.76 -10.35
C ILE A 306 -29.36 13.26 -10.63
N GLU A 307 -30.50 13.68 -11.18
CA GLU A 307 -30.71 15.08 -11.53
C GLU A 307 -30.74 15.99 -10.29
N SER A 308 -31.31 15.52 -9.17
CA SER A 308 -31.28 16.27 -7.91
C SER A 308 -29.86 16.45 -7.36
N GLU A 309 -29.02 15.42 -7.43
CA GLU A 309 -27.65 15.48 -6.94
C GLU A 309 -26.74 16.29 -7.88
N LYS A 310 -26.99 16.25 -9.19
CA LYS A 310 -26.33 17.15 -10.16
C LYS A 310 -26.63 18.61 -9.84
N ALA A 311 -27.91 18.96 -9.64
CA ALA A 311 -28.30 20.33 -9.30
C ALA A 311 -27.62 20.79 -8.00
N ARG A 312 -27.61 19.94 -6.97
CA ARG A 312 -26.90 20.20 -5.71
C ARG A 312 -25.39 20.41 -5.93
N ALA A 313 -24.75 19.56 -6.73
CA ALA A 313 -23.32 19.69 -7.00
C ALA A 313 -22.97 20.98 -7.76
N VAL A 314 -23.86 21.45 -8.65
CA VAL A 314 -23.74 22.77 -9.29
C VAL A 314 -23.87 23.89 -8.26
N ASP A 315 -24.85 23.83 -7.36
CA ASP A 315 -25.06 24.83 -6.31
C ASP A 315 -23.85 24.92 -5.35
N LEU A 316 -23.17 23.80 -5.10
CA LEU A 316 -21.93 23.74 -4.33
C LEU A 316 -20.67 24.14 -5.10
N GLY A 317 -20.79 24.50 -6.39
CA GLY A 317 -19.65 24.84 -7.24
C GLY A 317 -18.73 23.66 -7.57
N ARG A 318 -19.17 22.42 -7.39
CA ARG A 318 -18.43 21.20 -7.76
C ARG A 318 -18.53 20.84 -9.24
N VAL A 319 -19.55 21.34 -9.93
CA VAL A 319 -19.79 21.05 -11.36
C VAL A 319 -20.06 22.38 -12.08
N GLY A 320 -19.09 22.86 -12.87
CA GLY A 320 -19.14 24.16 -13.55
C GLY A 320 -17.76 24.61 -14.07
N ASP A 321 -17.74 25.57 -15.01
CA ASP A 321 -16.61 25.93 -15.91
C ASP A 321 -15.20 25.70 -15.33
N ALA A 322 -14.48 24.75 -15.92
CA ALA A 322 -13.13 24.34 -15.55
C ALA A 322 -12.13 25.50 -15.77
N SER A 323 -12.09 26.45 -14.84
CA SER A 323 -10.94 27.33 -14.70
C SER A 323 -9.82 26.54 -14.03
N GLU A 324 -8.74 26.33 -14.78
CA GLU A 324 -7.51 25.65 -14.39
C GLU A 324 -7.15 25.80 -12.90
N GLY A 325 -7.02 24.70 -12.15
CA GLY A 325 -6.23 24.77 -10.92
C GLY A 325 -6.35 23.70 -9.83
N GLU A 326 -7.43 22.93 -9.74
CA GLU A 326 -7.59 21.98 -8.62
C GLU A 326 -8.03 20.60 -9.13
N ASP A 327 -7.21 19.58 -8.86
CA ASP A 327 -7.45 18.17 -9.19
C ASP A 327 -8.60 17.60 -8.31
N VAL A 328 -9.82 18.13 -8.43
CA VAL A 328 -11.01 17.52 -7.82
C VAL A 328 -11.59 16.55 -8.83
N GLU A 329 -11.44 15.25 -8.58
CA GLU A 329 -12.08 14.21 -9.41
C GLU A 329 -13.60 14.37 -9.38
N ASP A 330 -14.23 14.39 -10.55
CA ASP A 330 -15.68 14.41 -10.68
C ASP A 330 -16.30 13.19 -9.95
N PRO A 331 -17.41 13.35 -9.20
CA PRO A 331 -18.08 12.22 -8.58
C PRO A 331 -18.48 11.17 -9.61
N LYS A 332 -18.24 9.88 -9.33
CA LYS A 332 -18.47 8.79 -10.31
C LYS A 332 -19.93 8.69 -10.77
N TRP A 333 -20.88 9.07 -9.92
CA TRP A 333 -22.31 9.13 -10.25
C TRP A 333 -22.64 10.20 -11.30
N LEU A 334 -21.76 11.20 -11.54
CA LEU A 334 -21.96 12.27 -12.52
C LEU A 334 -22.05 11.72 -13.96
N ASN A 335 -21.30 10.65 -14.24
CA ASN A 335 -21.28 9.93 -15.52
C ASN A 335 -22.04 8.60 -15.48
N ALA A 336 -22.71 8.29 -14.36
CA ALA A 336 -23.55 7.11 -14.26
C ALA A 336 -24.82 7.32 -15.10
N ALA A 337 -24.77 6.94 -16.37
CA ALA A 337 -25.99 6.43 -16.99
C ALA A 337 -26.39 5.18 -16.18
N PRO A 338 -27.66 5.02 -15.77
CA PRO A 338 -28.13 3.76 -15.18
C PRO A 338 -27.76 2.65 -16.17
N SER A 339 -26.75 1.88 -15.82
CA SER A 339 -26.24 0.78 -16.62
C SER A 339 -26.36 -0.45 -15.74
N PRO A 340 -27.02 -1.51 -16.22
CA PRO A 340 -27.09 -2.78 -15.50
C PRO A 340 -25.70 -3.36 -15.18
N ASP A 341 -24.64 -2.88 -15.85
CA ASP A 341 -23.26 -3.35 -15.70
C ASP A 341 -22.42 -2.53 -14.71
N TYR A 342 -22.97 -1.45 -14.12
CA TYR A 342 -22.22 -0.62 -13.16
C TYR A 342 -22.30 -1.19 -11.74
N VAL A 343 -21.18 -1.70 -11.22
CA VAL A 343 -21.05 -2.19 -9.85
C VAL A 343 -20.19 -1.21 -9.04
N PRO A 344 -20.75 -0.55 -7.99
CA PRO A 344 -20.00 0.31 -7.08
C PRO A 344 -18.84 -0.45 -6.44
N SER A 345 -17.67 0.20 -6.31
CA SER A 345 -16.50 -0.44 -5.69
C SER A 345 -16.80 -0.83 -4.24
N ALA A 346 -16.62 -2.11 -3.93
CA ALA A 346 -16.80 -2.67 -2.60
C ALA A 346 -15.76 -2.14 -1.61
N SER A 347 -14.53 -1.79 -2.02
CA SER A 347 -13.51 -1.25 -1.11
C SER A 347 -13.76 0.22 -0.76
N GLY A 348 -14.36 1.02 -1.65
CA GLY A 348 -14.43 2.47 -1.46
C GLY A 348 -13.08 3.18 -1.59
N ALA A 349 -12.02 2.48 -1.97
CA ALA A 349 -10.88 3.15 -2.55
C ALA A 349 -11.32 3.76 -3.89
N SER A 350 -11.00 5.04 -4.12
CA SER A 350 -10.85 5.51 -5.50
C SER A 350 -9.84 4.56 -6.16
N PRO A 351 -10.14 3.93 -7.31
CA PRO A 351 -9.12 3.16 -8.01
C PRO A 351 -7.96 4.12 -8.23
N GLY A 352 -6.83 3.82 -7.60
CA GLY A 352 -5.64 4.65 -7.65
C GLY A 352 -5.42 5.08 -9.10
N THR A 353 -5.08 6.36 -9.27
CA THR A 353 -4.89 6.99 -10.58
C THR A 353 -4.17 6.00 -11.48
N MET A 354 -4.81 5.54 -12.56
CA MET A 354 -4.27 4.52 -13.44
C MET A 354 -2.85 4.94 -13.85
N VAL A 355 -1.83 4.34 -13.24
CA VAL A 355 -0.45 4.60 -13.64
C VAL A 355 -0.34 3.92 -14.99
N ARG A 356 -0.16 4.73 -16.05
CA ARG A 356 0.12 4.18 -17.38
C ARG A 356 1.24 3.15 -17.24
N ARG A 357 0.95 1.91 -17.60
CA ARG A 357 1.93 0.82 -17.70
C ARG A 357 3.10 1.17 -18.62
N GLU A 358 2.89 2.15 -19.50
CA GLU A 358 3.88 2.66 -20.44
C GLU A 358 4.35 4.07 -20.07
N PRO A 359 5.65 4.39 -20.24
CA PRO A 359 6.17 5.74 -20.04
C PRO A 359 5.36 6.77 -20.84
N LYS A 360 5.04 7.90 -20.22
CA LYS A 360 4.43 9.04 -20.91
C LYS A 360 5.39 9.50 -22.02
N VAL A 361 5.05 9.21 -23.27
CA VAL A 361 5.83 9.64 -24.44
C VAL A 361 5.96 11.16 -24.41
N GLY A 362 7.19 11.65 -24.29
CA GLY A 362 7.46 13.07 -24.24
C GLY A 362 7.03 13.74 -25.54
N ARG A 363 6.50 14.97 -25.44
CA ARG A 363 6.01 15.75 -26.59
C ARG A 363 7.07 15.89 -27.72
N ASN A 364 8.36 15.80 -27.39
CA ASN A 364 9.47 15.86 -28.34
C ASN A 364 10.11 14.50 -28.68
N ASP A 365 9.67 13.40 -28.07
CA ASP A 365 10.20 12.05 -28.28
C ASP A 365 9.73 11.45 -29.61
N PRO A 366 10.41 10.42 -30.15
CA PRO A 366 9.95 9.69 -31.33
C PRO A 366 8.54 9.12 -31.13
N CYS A 367 7.70 9.26 -32.14
CA CYS A 367 6.30 8.81 -32.08
C CYS A 367 6.22 7.27 -32.16
N PRO A 368 5.49 6.60 -31.25
CA PRO A 368 5.46 5.14 -31.16
C PRO A 368 4.76 4.43 -32.35
N CYS A 369 4.07 5.17 -33.23
CA CYS A 369 3.47 4.63 -34.45
C CYS A 369 4.49 4.29 -35.57
N GLY A 370 5.80 4.44 -35.30
CA GLY A 370 6.86 4.09 -36.25
C GLY A 370 7.07 5.12 -37.38
N SER A 371 6.43 6.28 -37.31
CA SER A 371 6.49 7.30 -38.37
C SER A 371 7.83 8.07 -38.48
N GLY A 372 8.73 7.90 -37.51
CA GLY A 372 10.00 8.64 -37.42
C GLY A 372 9.86 10.12 -37.01
N LYS A 373 8.63 10.62 -36.78
CA LYS A 373 8.37 12.01 -36.37
C LYS A 373 8.36 12.16 -34.85
N LYS A 374 8.57 13.38 -34.34
CA LYS A 374 8.33 13.70 -32.91
C LYS A 374 6.84 13.56 -32.58
N PHE A 375 6.50 13.09 -31.38
CA PHE A 375 5.12 12.83 -30.95
C PHE A 375 4.17 14.02 -31.22
N LYS A 376 4.58 15.26 -30.89
CA LYS A 376 3.80 16.49 -31.16
C LYS A 376 3.53 16.84 -32.62
N ARG A 377 4.19 16.16 -33.56
CA ARG A 377 4.00 16.36 -35.01
C ARG A 377 3.43 15.12 -35.69
N CYS A 378 2.87 14.21 -34.90
CA CYS A 378 2.28 12.97 -35.35
C CYS A 378 1.04 12.67 -34.48
N CYS A 379 1.11 11.69 -33.57
CA CYS A 379 -0.04 11.27 -32.76
C CYS A 379 -0.38 12.21 -31.59
N GLY A 380 0.44 13.22 -31.31
CA GLY A 380 0.18 14.23 -30.27
C GLY A 380 -0.32 15.57 -30.82
N SER A 381 -1.10 15.54 -31.90
CA SER A 381 -1.71 16.72 -32.55
C SER A 381 -3.17 16.83 -32.17
#